data_AF-A0A7W1R4J1-F1
#
_entry.id   AF-A0A7W1R4J1-F1
#
_cell.length_a   1.000
_cell.length_b   1.000
_cell.length_c   1.000
_cell.angle_alpha   90.00
_cell.angle_beta   90.00
_cell.angle_gamma   90.00
#
_symmetry.space_group_name_H-M   'P 1'
#
loop_
_entity.id
_entity.type
_entity.pdbx_description
1 polymer ?
#
loop_
_entity_poly.entity_id
_entity_poly.type
_entity_poly.pdbx_seq_one_letter_code
_entity_poly.pdbx_strand_id
1 'polypeptide(L)'
;MRAHGLTAREQEVTHLVIRGVSTTVAARRLEIAEDTVQKHLQSVFGKTGARSRGELVSLLFQTHYEPRVRDNEQRTASERPSRHGPMPG
;
A
#
# COMPACT_ATOMS: atom_id res chain seq x y z
N MET A 1 5.46 -4.95 -4.27
CA MET A 1 4.05 -4.87 -4.70
C MET A 1 3.86 -5.43 -6.12
N ARG A 2 4.23 -6.69 -6.40
CA ARG A 2 4.07 -7.27 -7.75
C ARG A 2 2.73 -8.01 -7.96
N ALA A 3 1.87 -8.08 -6.94
CA ALA A 3 0.71 -8.96 -6.92
C ALA A 3 -0.46 -8.55 -7.85
N HIS A 4 -0.46 -7.33 -8.41
CA HIS A 4 -1.59 -6.82 -9.20
C HIS A 4 -1.19 -6.28 -10.59
N GLY A 5 0.01 -6.60 -11.10
CA GLY A 5 0.45 -6.11 -12.41
C GLY A 5 0.58 -4.57 -12.50
N LEU A 6 0.78 -3.91 -11.36
CA LEU A 6 0.95 -2.46 -11.31
C LEU A 6 2.24 -2.04 -12.01
N THR A 7 2.18 -0.97 -12.80
CA THR A 7 3.38 -0.33 -13.36
C THR A 7 4.24 0.28 -12.25
N ALA A 8 5.50 0.59 -12.53
CA ALA A 8 6.38 1.24 -11.54
C ALA A 8 5.75 2.52 -10.98
N ARG A 9 5.13 3.33 -11.84
CA ARG A 9 4.48 4.58 -11.46
C ARG A 9 3.24 4.37 -10.59
N GLU A 10 2.43 3.38 -10.92
CA GLU A 10 1.27 2.98 -10.11
C GLU A 10 1.69 2.46 -8.74
N GLN A 11 2.81 1.74 -8.65
CA GLN A 11 3.36 1.27 -7.37
C GLN A 11 3.82 2.45 -6.50
N GLU A 12 4.51 3.44 -7.07
CA GLU A 12 4.93 4.65 -6.35
C GLU A 12 3.74 5.41 -5.77
N VAL A 13 2.72 5.64 -6.60
CA VAL A 13 1.48 6.31 -6.18
C VAL A 13 0.78 5.51 -5.08
N THR A 14 0.63 4.20 -5.28
CA THR A 14 0.01 3.29 -4.30
C THR A 14 0.77 3.31 -2.97
N HIS A 15 2.09 3.33 -3.00
CA HIS A 15 2.93 3.34 -1.81
C HIS A 15 2.81 4.64 -1.00
N LEU A 16 2.68 5.79 -1.67
CA LEU A 16 2.38 7.06 -0.99
C LEU A 16 0.98 7.04 -0.38
N VAL A 17 -0.01 6.52 -1.10
CA VAL A 17 -1.40 6.45 -0.62
C VAL A 17 -1.56 5.58 0.61
N ILE A 18 -0.92 4.40 0.67
CA ILE A 18 -0.95 3.53 1.85
C ILE A 18 -0.31 4.20 3.07
N ARG A 19 0.67 5.07 2.86
CA ARG A 19 1.30 5.86 3.92
C ARG A 19 0.45 7.05 4.39
N GLY A 20 -0.79 7.18 3.92
CA GLY A 20 -1.70 8.27 4.28
C GLY A 20 -1.37 9.60 3.58
N VAL A 21 -0.47 9.60 2.60
CA VAL A 21 -0.11 10.83 1.87
C VAL A 21 -1.26 11.25 0.97
N SER A 22 -1.66 12.53 1.02
CA SER A 22 -2.71 13.09 0.16
C SER A 22 -2.31 13.12 -1.31
N THR A 23 -3.26 13.23 -2.23
CA THR A 23 -2.98 13.28 -3.68
C THR A 23 -2.16 14.50 -4.07
N THR A 24 -2.42 15.65 -3.45
CA THR A 24 -1.63 16.88 -3.63
C THR A 24 -0.17 16.70 -3.20
N VAL A 25 0.07 16.08 -2.05
CA VAL A 25 1.45 15.84 -1.58
C VAL A 25 2.13 14.76 -2.41
N ALA A 26 1.39 13.73 -2.83
CA ALA A 26 1.90 12.72 -3.74
C ALA A 26 2.30 13.31 -5.09
N ALA A 27 1.48 14.19 -5.66
CA ALA A 27 1.75 14.91 -6.90
C ALA A 27 3.06 15.71 -6.81
N ARG A 28 3.25 16.46 -5.71
CA ARG A 28 4.49 17.18 -5.45
C ARG A 28 5.71 16.27 -5.31
N ARG A 29 5.61 15.19 -4.53
CA ARG A 29 6.73 14.23 -4.33
C ARG A 29 7.13 13.49 -5.59
N LEU A 30 6.16 13.28 -6.48
CA LEU A 30 6.35 12.57 -7.73
C LEU A 30 6.59 13.52 -8.91
N GLU A 31 6.61 14.83 -8.67
CA GLU A 31 6.81 15.87 -9.69
C GLU A 31 5.84 15.75 -10.89
N ILE A 32 4.57 15.47 -10.60
CA ILE A 32 3.50 15.37 -11.60
C ILE A 32 2.24 16.14 -11.19
N ALA A 33 1.33 16.36 -12.13
CA ALA A 33 0.03 16.96 -11.85
C ALA A 33 -0.85 16.07 -10.96
N GLU A 34 -1.70 16.69 -10.14
CA GLU A 34 -2.67 16.00 -9.29
C GLU A 34 -3.61 15.12 -10.12
N ASP A 35 -4.07 15.60 -11.28
CA ASP A 35 -4.91 14.85 -12.21
C ASP A 35 -4.21 13.59 -12.73
N THR A 36 -2.88 13.63 -12.91
CA THR A 36 -2.09 12.45 -13.29
C THR A 36 -2.03 11.43 -12.16
N VAL A 37 -1.91 11.89 -10.90
CA VAL A 37 -2.02 11.01 -9.72
C VAL A 37 -3.41 10.35 -9.65
N GLN A 38 -4.48 11.10 -9.90
CA GLN A 38 -5.85 10.57 -9.93
C GLN A 38 -6.02 9.50 -11.02
N LYS A 39 -5.48 9.74 -12.23
CA LYS A 39 -5.47 8.76 -13.32
C LYS A 39 -4.73 7.48 -12.94
N HIS A 40 -3.55 7.60 -12.31
CA HIS A 40 -2.84 6.44 -11.80
C HIS A 40 -3.65 5.68 -10.75
N LEU A 41 -4.30 6.37 -9.81
CA LEU A 41 -5.18 5.74 -8.83
C LEU A 41 -6.36 5.03 -9.46
N GLN A 42 -6.99 5.61 -10.48
CA GLN A 42 -8.08 4.97 -11.20
C GLN A 42 -7.62 3.68 -11.89
N SER A 43 -6.42 3.69 -12.49
CA SER A 43 -5.83 2.48 -13.07
C SER A 43 -5.51 1.42 -12.00
N VAL A 44 -4.95 1.84 -10.86
CA VAL A 44 -4.70 0.96 -9.71
C VAL A 44 -6.00 0.33 -9.25
N PHE A 45 -7.06 1.12 -9.03
CA PHE A 45 -8.38 0.64 -8.63
C PHE A 45 -8.93 -0.40 -9.61
N GLY A 46 -8.81 -0.16 -10.92
CA GLY A 46 -9.20 -1.15 -11.93
C GLY A 46 -8.39 -2.45 -11.87
N LYS A 47 -7.09 -2.38 -11.55
CA LYS A 47 -6.20 -3.55 -11.47
C LYS A 47 -6.30 -4.31 -10.15
N THR A 48 -6.60 -3.63 -9.06
CA THR A 48 -6.71 -4.23 -7.72
C THR A 48 -8.14 -4.58 -7.32
N GLY A 49 -9.14 -4.08 -8.06
CA GLY A 49 -10.56 -4.22 -7.73
C GLY A 49 -11.05 -3.32 -6.59
N ALA A 50 -10.22 -2.39 -6.12
CA ALA A 50 -10.61 -1.47 -5.04
C ALA A 50 -11.49 -0.34 -5.60
N ARG A 51 -12.53 0.08 -4.88
CA ARG A 51 -13.44 1.17 -5.28
C ARG A 51 -13.18 2.47 -4.52
N SER A 52 -12.30 2.45 -3.53
CA SER A 52 -11.93 3.63 -2.76
C SER A 52 -10.49 3.56 -2.25
N ARG A 53 -9.97 4.71 -1.82
CA ARG A 53 -8.67 4.79 -1.14
C ARG A 53 -8.62 3.88 0.09
N GLY A 54 -9.68 3.89 0.91
CA GLY A 54 -9.78 3.04 2.10
C GLY A 54 -9.80 1.56 1.73
N GLU A 55 -10.59 1.16 0.74
CA GLU A 55 -10.66 -0.22 0.26
C GLU A 55 -9.33 -0.69 -0.32
N LEU A 56 -8.60 0.17 -1.05
CA LEU A 56 -7.25 -0.12 -1.54
C LEU A 56 -6.28 -0.38 -0.38
N VAL A 57 -6.32 0.46 0.66
CA VAL A 57 -5.48 0.27 1.85
C VAL A 57 -5.85 -1.02 2.58
N SER A 58 -7.14 -1.30 2.79
CA SER A 58 -7.62 -2.53 3.42
C SER A 58 -7.23 -3.78 2.64
N LEU A 59 -7.40 -3.79 1.31
CA LEU A 59 -7.04 -4.91 0.45
C LEU A 59 -5.53 -5.20 0.49
N LEU A 60 -4.71 -4.16 0.43
CA LEU A 60 -3.26 -4.31 0.51
C LEU A 60 -2.80 -4.70 1.92
N PHE A 61 -3.47 -4.22 2.96
CA PHE A 61 -3.23 -4.66 4.34
C PHE A 61 -3.52 -6.16 4.50
N GLN A 62 -4.66 -6.65 4.01
CA GLN A 62 -5.02 -8.06 4.06
C GLN A 62 -4.04 -8.93 3.25
N THR A 63 -3.63 -8.47 2.07
CA THR A 63 -2.78 -9.28 1.17
C THR A 63 -1.32 -9.35 1.63
N HIS A 64 -0.81 -8.31 2.30
CA HIS A 64 0.63 -8.17 2.56
C HIS A 64 1.03 -7.95 4.01
N TYR A 65 0.11 -7.52 4.86
CA TYR A 65 0.39 -7.13 6.24
C TYR A 65 -0.25 -8.09 7.26
N GLU A 66 -1.51 -8.48 7.03
CA GLU A 66 -2.27 -9.35 7.94
C GLU A 66 -1.60 -10.71 8.24
N PRO A 67 -1.02 -11.43 7.24
CA PRO A 67 -0.33 -12.69 7.52
C PRO A 67 0.92 -12.52 8.39
N ARG A 68 1.56 -11.34 8.32
CA ARG A 68 2.78 -11.02 9.08
C ARG A 68 2.49 -10.52 10.48
N VAL A 69 1.43 -9.73 10.63
CA VAL A 69 0.92 -9.30 11.94
C VAL A 69 0.49 -10.55 12.72
N ARG A 70 -0.27 -11.45 12.09
CA ARG A 70 -0.66 -12.72 12.72
C ARG A 70 0.53 -13.62 13.10
N ASP A 71 1.56 -13.74 12.24
CA ASP A 71 2.77 -14.52 12.60
C ASP A 71 3.49 -13.90 13.82
N ASN A 72 3.59 -12.56 13.88
CA ASN A 72 4.20 -11.87 15.01
C ASN A 72 3.35 -11.98 16.29
N GLU A 73 2.02 -11.91 16.20
CA GLU A 73 1.12 -12.14 17.33
C GLU A 73 1.28 -13.57 17.87
N GLN A 74 1.36 -14.57 16.99
CA GLN A 74 1.57 -15.98 17.38
C GLN A 74 2.95 -16.22 18.02
N ARG A 75 4.00 -15.54 17.54
CA ARG A 75 5.34 -15.60 18.17
C ARG A 75 5.34 -14.96 19.53
N THR A 76 4.71 -13.80 19.67
CA THR A 76 4.58 -13.11 20.96
C THR A 76 3.81 -13.98 21.96
N ALA A 77 2.72 -14.61 21.53
CA ALA A 77 1.95 -15.56 22.35
C ALA A 77 2.72 -16.85 22.69
N SER A 78 3.79 -17.17 21.96
CA SER A 78 4.64 -18.34 22.19
C SER A 78 6.04 -17.99 22.71
N GLU A 79 6.22 -16.78 23.27
CA GLU A 79 7.48 -16.26 23.85
C GLU A 79 8.68 -16.31 22.89
N ARG A 80 8.42 -16.29 21.58
CA ARG A 80 9.44 -16.29 20.53
C ARG A 80 9.76 -14.87 20.07
N PRO A 81 11.02 -14.54 19.74
CA PRO A 81 11.37 -13.24 19.21
C PRO A 81 10.65 -12.95 17.88
N SER A 82 10.08 -11.75 17.75
CA SER A 82 9.45 -11.27 16.52
C SER A 82 10.46 -11.18 15.36
N ARG A 83 10.05 -11.63 14.17
CA ARG A 83 10.90 -11.57 12.97
C ARG A 83 10.83 -10.19 12.33
N HIS A 84 11.43 -9.21 13.00
CA HIS A 84 11.54 -7.82 12.56
C HIS A 84 10.17 -7.11 12.40
N GLY A 85 10.07 -5.93 13.01
CA GLY A 85 8.93 -5.05 12.82
C GLY A 85 8.81 -4.61 11.36
N PRO A 86 7.69 -3.97 10.98
CA PRO A 86 7.48 -3.55 9.60
C PRO A 86 8.68 -2.77 9.07
N MET A 87 9.08 -3.08 7.83
CA MET A 87 10.22 -2.44 7.15
C MET A 87 10.13 -0.92 7.36
N PRO A 88 11.18 -0.26 7.88
CA PRO A 88 11.21 1.20 7.90
C PRO A 88 11.12 1.67 6.45
N GLY A 89 10.16 2.56 6.22
CA GLY A 89 9.74 2.99 4.88
C GLY A 89 10.70 3.95 4.20
#